data_AF-A0A7X3UXI2-F1
#
_entry.id   AF-A0A7X3UXI2-F1
#
_cell.length_a   1.000
_cell.length_b   1.000
_cell.length_c   1.000
_cell.angle_alpha   90.00
_cell.angle_beta   90.00
_cell.angle_gamma   90.00
#
_symmetry.space_group_name_H-M   'P 1'
#
loop_
_entity.id
_entity.type
_entity.pdbx_description
1 polymer ?
#
loop_
_entity_poly.entity_id
_entity_poly.type
_entity_poly.pdbx_seq_one_letter_code
_entity_poly.pdbx_strand_id
1 'polypeptide(L)'
;MTTTQRRWKPVGWAGACFRAVAPWLLLLVGGKVILTQVWTPLAPSLTRWLWLIVDDLALVLPFLLFAVGLALGRVLGHSARAFRVAIFAGVSVSILSYSLDAWVEPGIEDRILAARGAETIDTRRFGTQTPVGILRNLDFVQTNPPPRYSLQTSSPQEFPPNVLLWRLHHPLALAVFGIANVLLGLLASELTVDLSNRVRRTVRLAMGIGGGIAFLVGVVVASPVEPFLRDGTMRPGIAGAWLPLLIPLIQGLVLRYLVTRRRYG
;
A
#
# COMPACT_ATOMS: atom_id res chain seq x y z
N MET A 1 -43.81 7.63 -19.15
CA MET A 1 -42.54 7.28 -18.44
C MET A 1 -41.49 8.33 -18.79
N THR A 2 -41.27 9.30 -17.92
CA THR A 2 -40.32 10.40 -18.11
C THR A 2 -39.00 10.05 -17.44
N THR A 3 -38.02 9.66 -18.25
CA THR A 3 -36.62 9.47 -17.84
C THR A 3 -36.05 10.84 -17.46
N THR A 4 -36.12 11.18 -16.17
CA THR A 4 -35.48 12.36 -15.61
C THR A 4 -33.97 12.19 -15.70
N GLN A 5 -33.37 12.70 -16.77
CA GLN A 5 -31.92 12.85 -16.88
C GLN A 5 -31.45 13.82 -15.79
N ARG A 6 -30.99 13.29 -14.66
CA ARG A 6 -30.23 14.06 -13.67
C ARG A 6 -28.97 14.58 -14.36
N ARG A 7 -28.98 15.88 -14.70
CA ARG A 7 -27.78 16.61 -15.13
C ARG A 7 -26.72 16.47 -14.03
N TRP A 8 -25.63 15.77 -14.38
CA TRP A 8 -24.47 15.55 -13.53
C TRP A 8 -23.73 16.86 -13.33
N LYS A 9 -23.72 17.41 -12.10
CA LYS A 9 -22.82 18.52 -11.76
C LYS A 9 -21.42 17.95 -11.47
N PRO A 10 -20.39 18.27 -12.28
CA PRO A 10 -19.04 17.71 -12.14
C PRO A 10 -18.30 18.14 -10.86
N VAL A 11 -18.89 18.98 -10.01
CA VAL A 11 -18.29 19.40 -8.73
C VAL A 11 -18.70 18.49 -7.56
N GLY A 12 -19.80 17.72 -7.71
CA GLY A 12 -20.36 16.93 -6.61
C GLY A 12 -19.64 15.62 -6.29
N TRP A 13 -18.94 15.02 -7.27
CA TRP A 13 -18.30 13.71 -7.11
C TRP A 13 -17.02 13.81 -6.27
N ALA A 14 -16.19 14.83 -6.51
CA ALA A 14 -14.96 15.06 -5.75
C ALA A 14 -15.24 15.22 -4.25
N GLY A 15 -16.28 15.99 -3.88
CA GLY A 15 -16.70 16.15 -2.48
C GLY A 15 -17.34 14.91 -1.85
N ALA A 16 -17.88 13.98 -2.65
CA ALA A 16 -18.37 12.68 -2.17
C ALA A 16 -17.22 11.70 -1.94
N CYS A 17 -16.24 11.66 -2.86
CA CYS A 17 -14.99 10.91 -2.70
C CYS A 17 -14.22 11.40 -1.47
N PHE A 18 -14.03 12.71 -1.33
CA PHE A 18 -13.34 13.30 -0.20
C PHE A 18 -14.00 12.94 1.14
N ARG A 19 -15.33 13.05 1.27
CA ARG A 19 -16.04 12.65 2.50
C ARG A 19 -15.94 11.17 2.81
N ALA A 20 -15.81 10.31 1.79
CA ALA A 20 -15.62 8.88 1.98
C ALA A 20 -14.18 8.54 2.39
N VAL A 21 -13.20 9.31 1.93
CA VAL A 21 -11.76 9.13 2.13
C VAL A 21 -11.28 9.81 3.43
N ALA A 22 -11.87 10.92 3.83
CA ALA A 22 -11.44 11.73 4.99
C ALA A 22 -11.37 10.95 6.31
N PRO A 23 -12.32 10.06 6.67
CA PRO A 23 -12.19 9.24 7.88
C PRO A 23 -10.98 8.30 7.84
N TRP A 24 -10.62 7.80 6.65
CA TRP A 24 -9.46 6.93 6.46
C TRP A 24 -8.16 7.71 6.53
N LEU A 25 -8.11 8.88 5.90
CA LEU A 25 -6.98 9.80 6.02
C LEU A 25 -6.74 10.19 7.48
N LEU A 26 -7.78 10.57 8.22
CA LEU A 26 -7.65 10.93 9.63
C LEU A 26 -7.18 9.76 10.49
N LEU A 27 -7.68 8.55 10.25
CA LEU A 27 -7.28 7.36 11.01
C LEU A 27 -5.83 6.95 10.71
N LEU A 28 -5.43 6.97 9.44
CA LEU A 28 -4.12 6.51 9.01
C LEU A 28 -3.02 7.56 9.28
N VAL A 29 -3.27 8.83 8.96
CA VAL A 29 -2.33 9.93 9.22
C VAL A 29 -2.29 10.25 10.72
N GLY A 30 -3.45 10.35 11.38
CA GLY A 30 -3.53 10.65 12.81
C GLY A 30 -2.96 9.52 13.68
N GLY A 31 -3.23 8.26 13.33
CA GLY A 31 -2.71 7.10 14.05
C GLY A 31 -1.19 6.98 14.00
N LYS A 32 -0.57 7.21 12.83
CA LYS A 32 0.89 7.13 12.66
C LYS A 32 1.63 8.29 13.34
N VAL A 33 1.12 9.52 13.32
CA VAL A 33 1.74 10.65 14.05
C VAL A 33 1.84 10.36 15.56
N ILE A 34 0.78 9.80 16.16
CA ILE A 34 0.79 9.41 17.58
C ILE A 34 1.83 8.32 17.85
N LEU A 35 1.93 7.32 16.96
CA LEU A 35 2.88 6.22 17.10
C LEU A 35 4.34 6.66 16.87
N THR A 36 4.61 7.57 15.94
CA THR A 36 5.98 7.97 15.56
C THR A 36 6.58 9.01 16.50
N GLN A 37 5.78 9.89 17.11
CA GLN A 37 6.29 10.84 18.11
C GLN A 37 6.80 10.17 19.38
N VAL A 38 6.32 8.96 19.69
CA VAL A 38 6.74 8.22 20.88
C VAL A 38 8.12 7.56 20.71
N TRP A 39 8.66 7.43 19.48
CA TRP A 39 9.78 6.51 19.20
C TRP A 39 11.08 7.11 18.63
N THR A 40 11.17 8.40 18.29
CA THR A 40 12.45 8.94 17.74
C THR A 40 12.87 10.32 18.28
N PRO A 41 13.97 10.43 19.06
CA PRO A 41 14.48 11.69 19.61
C PRO A 41 15.46 12.39 18.65
N LEU A 42 15.04 12.64 17.41
CA LEU A 42 15.85 13.33 16.40
C LEU A 42 15.28 14.72 16.13
N ALA A 43 16.13 15.71 15.89
CA ALA A 43 15.74 17.10 15.67
C ALA A 43 14.76 17.25 14.46
N PRO A 44 13.76 18.15 14.56
CA PRO A 44 12.82 18.39 13.48
C PRO A 44 13.49 19.14 12.31
N SER A 45 13.42 18.58 11.10
CA SER A 45 13.83 19.26 9.86
C SER A 45 12.75 19.09 8.78
N LEU A 46 12.64 20.06 7.86
CA LEU A 46 11.65 20.01 6.78
C LEU A 46 11.80 18.75 5.92
N THR A 47 13.04 18.37 5.58
CA THR A 47 13.34 17.18 4.79
C THR A 47 12.87 15.90 5.47
N ARG A 48 13.00 15.81 6.80
CA ARG A 48 12.54 14.65 7.57
C ARG A 48 11.02 14.60 7.66
N TRP A 49 10.37 15.75 7.80
CA TRP A 49 8.91 15.85 7.75
C TRP A 49 8.36 15.41 6.38
N LEU A 50 9.01 15.83 5.29
CA LEU A 50 8.68 15.40 3.93
C LEU A 50 8.89 13.89 3.74
N TRP A 51 10.00 13.33 4.23
CA TRP A 51 10.25 11.88 4.19
C TRP A 51 9.12 11.09 4.86
N LEU A 52 8.73 11.48 6.08
CA LEU A 52 7.62 10.84 6.82
C LEU A 52 6.30 10.89 6.04
N ILE A 53 5.98 12.03 5.42
CA ILE A 53 4.76 12.17 4.61
C ILE A 53 4.80 11.31 3.36
N VAL A 54 5.94 11.24 2.68
CA VAL A 54 6.06 10.44 1.46
C VAL A 54 5.91 8.96 1.80
N ASP A 55 6.57 8.48 2.85
CA ASP A 55 6.44 7.12 3.38
C ASP A 55 4.98 6.82 3.80
N ASP A 56 4.34 7.73 4.54
CA ASP A 56 2.93 7.64 4.89
C ASP A 56 2.02 7.54 3.66
N LEU A 57 2.23 8.42 2.69
CA LEU A 57 1.38 8.52 1.52
C LEU A 57 1.54 7.29 0.62
N ALA A 58 2.77 6.80 0.45
CA ALA A 58 3.09 5.58 -0.25
C ALA A 58 2.30 4.39 0.32
N LEU A 59 2.31 4.24 1.65
CA LEU A 59 1.60 3.19 2.36
C LEU A 59 0.07 3.35 2.30
N VAL A 60 -0.45 4.56 2.49
CA VAL A 60 -1.89 4.80 2.71
C VAL A 60 -2.70 4.78 1.40
N LEU A 61 -2.14 5.28 0.29
CA LEU A 61 -2.85 5.42 -0.98
C LEU A 61 -3.56 4.13 -1.47
N PRO A 62 -2.92 2.94 -1.43
CA PRO A 62 -3.55 1.67 -1.78
C PRO A 62 -4.79 1.31 -0.95
N PHE A 63 -4.89 1.77 0.29
CA PHE A 63 -6.04 1.55 1.15
C PHE A 63 -7.18 2.52 0.84
N LEU A 64 -6.85 3.78 0.50
CA LEU A 64 -7.84 4.78 0.10
C LEU A 64 -8.58 4.42 -1.18
N LEU A 65 -7.94 3.63 -2.05
CA LEU A 65 -8.55 3.14 -3.29
C LEU A 65 -9.84 2.34 -3.06
N PHE A 66 -10.01 1.68 -1.91
CA PHE A 66 -11.28 1.05 -1.55
C PHE A 66 -12.43 2.09 -1.44
N ALA A 67 -12.17 3.22 -0.79
CA ALA A 67 -13.14 4.30 -0.68
C ALA A 67 -13.45 4.94 -2.06
N VAL A 68 -12.45 5.02 -2.94
CA VAL A 68 -12.65 5.43 -4.34
C VAL A 68 -13.61 4.46 -5.05
N GLY A 69 -13.41 3.16 -4.91
CA GLY A 69 -14.31 2.13 -5.47
C GLY A 69 -15.75 2.28 -4.97
N LEU A 70 -15.92 2.52 -3.67
CA LEU A 70 -17.25 2.78 -3.08
C LEU A 70 -17.92 4.02 -3.68
N ALA A 71 -17.16 5.10 -3.87
CA ALA A 71 -17.65 6.34 -4.43
C ALA A 71 -18.02 6.17 -5.91
N LEU A 72 -17.19 5.47 -6.69
CA LEU A 72 -17.46 5.16 -8.09
C LEU A 72 -18.75 4.35 -8.25
N GLY A 73 -18.98 3.33 -7.42
CA GLY A 73 -20.23 2.57 -7.47
C GLY A 73 -21.46 3.39 -7.09
N ARG A 74 -21.32 4.37 -6.19
CA ARG A 74 -22.41 5.30 -5.84
C ARG A 74 -22.72 6.29 -6.98
N VAL A 75 -21.69 6.79 -7.65
CA VAL A 75 -21.81 7.83 -8.67
C VAL A 75 -22.15 7.20 -10.03
N LEU A 76 -21.39 6.22 -10.50
CA LEU A 76 -21.50 5.66 -11.84
C LEU A 76 -22.37 4.39 -11.91
N GLY A 77 -22.87 3.92 -10.76
CA GLY A 77 -23.52 2.63 -10.65
C GLY A 77 -22.59 1.46 -10.97
N HIS A 78 -23.16 0.28 -11.19
CA HIS A 78 -22.44 -0.97 -11.50
C HIS A 78 -22.39 -1.22 -13.00
N SER A 79 -21.80 -0.26 -13.73
CA SER A 79 -21.69 -0.28 -15.18
C SER A 79 -20.27 -0.65 -15.64
N ALA A 80 -20.14 -1.09 -16.91
CA ALA A 80 -18.82 -1.29 -17.52
C ALA A 80 -17.95 -0.03 -17.50
N ARG A 81 -18.58 1.16 -17.54
CA ARG A 81 -17.90 2.44 -17.39
C ARG A 81 -17.30 2.61 -15.99
N ALA A 82 -18.05 2.30 -14.94
CA ALA A 82 -17.55 2.38 -13.56
C ALA A 82 -16.35 1.46 -13.35
N PHE A 83 -16.39 0.25 -13.91
CA PHE A 83 -15.29 -0.70 -13.86
C PHE A 83 -14.03 -0.17 -14.57
N ARG A 84 -14.16 0.38 -15.79
CA ARG A 84 -13.01 0.99 -16.51
C ARG A 84 -12.41 2.16 -15.74
N VAL A 85 -13.25 3.04 -15.19
CA VAL A 85 -12.78 4.18 -14.38
C VAL A 85 -12.10 3.70 -13.09
N ALA A 86 -12.62 2.64 -12.46
CA ALA A 86 -12.01 2.02 -11.29
C ALA A 86 -10.62 1.46 -11.61
N ILE A 87 -10.47 0.72 -12.72
CA ILE A 87 -9.15 0.23 -13.16
C ILE A 87 -8.19 1.39 -13.40
N PHE A 88 -8.61 2.41 -14.16
CA PHE A 88 -7.76 3.56 -14.46
C PHE A 88 -7.31 4.28 -13.17
N ALA A 89 -8.25 4.60 -12.28
CA ALA A 89 -7.94 5.24 -11.00
C ALA A 89 -7.03 4.36 -10.13
N GLY A 90 -7.30 3.05 -10.08
CA GLY A 90 -6.48 2.07 -9.38
C GLY A 90 -5.05 2.06 -9.89
N VAL A 91 -4.85 1.92 -11.20
CA VAL A 91 -3.53 1.90 -11.84
C VAL A 91 -2.80 3.22 -11.61
N SER A 92 -3.44 4.37 -11.83
CA SER A 92 -2.80 5.68 -11.66
C SER A 92 -2.33 5.92 -10.23
N VAL A 93 -3.18 5.64 -9.23
CA VAL A 93 -2.82 5.80 -7.81
C VAL A 93 -1.78 4.77 -7.38
N SER A 94 -1.81 3.56 -7.95
CA SER A 94 -0.83 2.51 -7.65
C SER A 94 0.55 2.81 -8.25
N ILE A 95 0.61 3.40 -9.44
CA ILE A 95 1.85 3.94 -10.02
C ILE A 95 2.40 5.05 -9.12
N LEU A 96 1.54 5.95 -8.63
CA LEU A 96 1.96 7.02 -7.73
C LEU A 96 2.49 6.46 -6.40
N SER A 97 1.75 5.54 -5.76
CA SER A 97 2.17 4.85 -4.53
C SER A 97 3.52 4.13 -4.72
N TYR A 98 3.67 3.36 -5.79
CA TYR A 98 4.95 2.72 -6.14
C TYR A 98 6.07 3.74 -6.36
N SER A 99 5.80 4.84 -7.06
CA SER A 99 6.81 5.88 -7.32
C SER A 99 7.26 6.55 -6.03
N LEU A 100 6.32 6.80 -5.11
CA LEU A 100 6.63 7.36 -3.80
C LEU A 100 7.49 6.39 -2.98
N ASP A 101 7.10 5.13 -2.89
CA ASP A 101 7.78 4.08 -2.10
C ASP A 101 9.14 3.68 -2.68
N ALA A 102 9.24 3.46 -3.99
CA ALA A 102 10.43 2.88 -4.61
C ALA A 102 11.46 3.93 -5.06
N TRP A 103 11.07 5.20 -5.20
CA TRP A 103 11.95 6.23 -5.77
C TRP A 103 12.04 7.50 -4.92
N VAL A 104 10.91 8.07 -4.55
CA VAL A 104 10.89 9.37 -3.84
C VAL A 104 11.35 9.22 -2.39
N GLU A 105 10.80 8.26 -1.66
CA GLU A 105 11.14 7.99 -0.26
C GLU A 105 12.64 7.65 -0.10
N PRO A 106 13.22 6.70 -0.87
CA PRO A 106 14.66 6.42 -0.80
C PRO A 106 15.52 7.61 -1.22
N GLY A 107 15.05 8.40 -2.20
CA GLY A 107 15.76 9.60 -2.67
C GLY A 107 15.81 10.72 -1.62
N ILE A 108 14.77 10.86 -0.80
CA ILE A 108 14.79 11.80 0.32
C ILE A 108 15.67 11.26 1.46
N GLU A 109 15.56 9.96 1.78
CA GLU A 109 16.40 9.32 2.80
C GLU A 109 17.89 9.49 2.48
N ASP A 110 18.29 9.24 1.23
CA ASP A 110 19.69 9.39 0.78
C ASP A 110 20.21 10.83 0.93
N ARG A 111 19.37 11.84 0.69
CA ARG A 111 19.73 13.25 0.93
C ARG A 111 19.91 13.54 2.43
N ILE A 112 19.08 12.94 3.28
CA ILE A 112 19.22 13.05 4.74
C ILE A 112 20.52 12.39 5.20
N LEU A 113 20.86 11.22 4.68
CA LEU A 113 22.09 10.49 4.99
C LEU A 113 23.34 11.20 4.46
N ALA A 114 23.26 11.79 3.25
CA ALA A 114 24.34 12.56 2.66
C ALA A 114 24.71 13.80 3.48
N ALA A 115 23.71 14.45 4.09
CA ALA A 115 23.94 15.59 4.99
C ALA A 115 24.67 15.20 6.30
N ARG A 116 24.75 13.91 6.64
CA ARG A 116 25.51 13.39 7.80
C ARG A 116 26.97 13.05 7.51
N GLY A 117 27.42 13.21 6.25
CA GLY A 117 28.85 13.15 5.90
C GLY A 117 29.44 11.73 5.88
N ALA A 118 30.66 11.60 6.41
CA ALA A 118 31.51 10.42 6.28
C ALA A 118 30.97 9.16 6.99
N GLU A 119 30.14 9.34 8.02
CA GLU A 119 29.57 8.24 8.82
C GLU A 119 28.57 7.37 8.03
N THR A 120 28.10 7.82 6.86
CA THR A 120 27.10 7.13 6.04
C THR A 120 27.63 6.63 4.69
N ILE A 121 28.96 6.65 4.50
CA ILE A 121 29.57 6.24 3.22
C ILE A 121 29.27 4.76 2.92
N ASP A 122 29.48 3.88 3.90
CA ASP A 122 29.21 2.46 3.74
C ASP A 122 27.73 2.18 3.51
N THR A 123 26.83 2.91 4.18
CA THR A 123 25.37 2.83 4.02
C THR A 123 24.92 3.15 2.59
N ARG A 124 25.69 3.98 1.87
CA ARG A 124 25.40 4.46 0.50
C ARG A 124 26.25 3.77 -0.57
N ARG A 125 26.97 2.69 -0.23
CA ARG A 125 27.88 1.98 -1.15
C ARG A 125 27.25 1.59 -2.49
N PHE A 126 25.97 1.18 -2.47
CA PHE A 126 25.23 0.77 -3.67
C PHE A 126 24.36 1.90 -4.27
N GLY A 127 24.54 3.14 -3.79
CA GLY A 127 23.71 4.29 -4.10
C GLY A 127 22.41 4.32 -3.31
N THR A 128 21.49 5.20 -3.73
CA THR A 128 20.13 5.32 -3.20
C THR A 128 19.41 3.96 -3.25
N GLN A 129 18.66 3.59 -2.20
CA GLN A 129 17.91 2.31 -2.09
C GLN A 129 16.67 2.23 -2.99
N THR A 130 16.78 2.72 -4.23
CA THR A 130 15.83 2.50 -5.31
C THR A 130 15.93 1.06 -5.85
N PRO A 131 14.98 0.59 -6.69
CA PRO A 131 15.09 -0.72 -7.34
C PRO A 131 16.46 -0.98 -7.99
N VAL A 132 17.07 0.03 -8.60
CA VAL A 132 18.39 -0.07 -9.23
C VAL A 132 19.49 -0.30 -8.18
N GLY A 133 19.47 0.43 -7.07
CA GLY A 133 20.44 0.26 -5.97
C GLY A 133 20.28 -1.09 -5.28
N ILE A 134 19.04 -1.53 -5.05
CA ILE A 134 18.74 -2.84 -4.47
C ILE A 134 19.24 -3.97 -5.39
N LEU A 135 19.02 -3.87 -6.70
CA LEU A 135 19.51 -4.86 -7.66
C LEU A 135 21.05 -4.93 -7.70
N ARG A 136 21.73 -3.79 -7.62
CA ARG A 136 23.21 -3.74 -7.51
C ARG A 136 23.71 -4.41 -6.22
N ASN A 137 23.05 -4.15 -5.10
CA ASN A 137 23.39 -4.80 -3.84
C ASN A 137 23.14 -6.32 -3.93
N LEU A 138 21.99 -6.72 -4.48
CA LEU A 138 21.64 -8.12 -4.68
C LEU A 138 22.69 -8.86 -5.51
N ASP A 139 23.08 -8.29 -6.65
CA ASP A 139 24.14 -8.83 -7.53
C ASP A 139 25.48 -8.96 -6.81
N PHE A 140 25.87 -7.93 -6.05
CA PHE A 140 27.09 -7.95 -5.25
C PHE A 140 27.09 -9.07 -4.21
N VAL A 141 26.02 -9.17 -3.41
CA VAL A 141 25.91 -10.16 -2.32
C VAL A 141 25.82 -11.58 -2.87
N GLN A 142 25.16 -11.78 -4.02
CA GLN A 142 25.10 -13.10 -4.67
C GLN A 142 26.46 -13.51 -5.23
N THR A 143 27.22 -12.56 -5.79
CA THR A 143 28.56 -12.81 -6.34
C THR A 143 29.62 -12.96 -5.24
N ASN A 144 29.47 -12.24 -4.13
CA ASN A 144 30.41 -12.19 -3.01
C ASN A 144 29.66 -12.44 -1.69
N PRO A 145 29.20 -13.68 -1.43
CA PRO A 145 28.42 -13.97 -0.25
C PRO A 145 29.28 -13.75 1.01
N PRO A 146 28.80 -12.95 1.99
CA PRO A 146 29.53 -12.73 3.22
C PRO A 146 29.57 -14.02 4.06
N PRO A 147 30.54 -14.16 4.98
CA PRO A 147 30.59 -15.30 5.90
C PRO A 147 29.36 -15.34 6.83
N ARG A 148 28.74 -14.18 7.10
CA ARG A 148 27.49 -14.04 7.86
C ARG A 148 26.64 -12.93 7.26
N TYR A 149 25.34 -13.17 7.20
CA TYR A 149 24.39 -12.14 6.81
C TYR A 149 23.94 -11.31 8.03
N SER A 150 23.52 -10.07 7.77
CA SER A 150 23.12 -9.08 8.77
C SER A 150 22.09 -8.12 8.19
N LEU A 151 21.20 -7.59 9.03
CA LEU A 151 20.25 -6.53 8.67
C LEU A 151 20.74 -5.13 9.08
N GLN A 152 22.00 -5.03 9.54
CA GLN A 152 22.58 -3.75 9.93
C GLN A 152 22.71 -2.84 8.72
N THR A 153 22.07 -1.68 8.78
CA THR A 153 22.09 -0.68 7.69
C THR A 153 23.50 -0.16 7.38
N SER A 154 24.39 -0.18 8.37
CA SER A 154 25.82 0.17 8.22
C SER A 154 26.62 -0.82 7.36
N SER A 155 26.11 -2.05 7.16
CA SER A 155 26.79 -3.11 6.41
C SER A 155 25.88 -3.63 5.29
N PRO A 156 25.56 -2.81 4.27
CA PRO A 156 24.60 -3.20 3.23
C PRO A 156 25.03 -4.43 2.44
N GLN A 157 26.33 -4.69 2.33
CA GLN A 157 26.92 -5.89 1.70
C GLN A 157 26.65 -7.20 2.46
N GLU A 158 26.14 -7.11 3.69
CA GLU A 158 25.78 -8.29 4.48
C GLU A 158 24.29 -8.60 4.42
N PHE A 159 23.49 -7.82 3.68
CA PHE A 159 22.04 -8.01 3.64
C PHE A 159 21.66 -9.37 3.03
N PRO A 160 20.73 -10.12 3.65
CA PRO A 160 20.22 -11.36 3.07
C PRO A 160 19.61 -11.13 1.68
N PRO A 161 19.98 -11.93 0.65
CA PRO A 161 19.42 -11.81 -0.70
C PRO A 161 17.89 -11.85 -0.73
N ASN A 162 17.28 -12.71 0.10
CA ASN A 162 15.83 -12.82 0.20
C ASN A 162 15.17 -11.56 0.79
N VAL A 163 15.84 -10.82 1.67
CA VAL A 163 15.33 -9.55 2.18
C VAL A 163 15.41 -8.47 1.11
N LEU A 164 16.49 -8.44 0.32
CA LEU A 164 16.62 -7.53 -0.84
C LEU A 164 15.55 -7.83 -1.89
N LEU A 165 15.30 -9.10 -2.20
CA LEU A 165 14.22 -9.51 -3.10
C LEU A 165 12.85 -9.10 -2.56
N TRP A 166 12.59 -9.26 -1.26
CA TRP A 166 11.35 -8.81 -0.64
C TRP A 166 11.19 -7.29 -0.77
N ARG A 167 12.22 -6.50 -0.47
CA ARG A 167 12.22 -5.03 -0.63
C ARG A 167 11.96 -4.59 -2.07
N LEU A 168 12.45 -5.34 -3.05
CA LEU A 168 12.21 -5.05 -4.47
C LEU A 168 10.74 -5.31 -4.88
N HIS A 169 10.13 -6.37 -4.37
CA HIS A 169 8.80 -6.81 -4.80
C HIS A 169 7.66 -6.26 -3.93
N HIS A 170 7.93 -5.90 -2.67
CA HIS A 170 6.92 -5.39 -1.74
C HIS A 170 6.22 -4.12 -2.26
N PRO A 171 6.91 -3.08 -2.76
CA PRO A 171 6.25 -1.90 -3.33
C PRO A 171 5.32 -2.23 -4.50
N LEU A 172 5.72 -3.20 -5.34
CA LEU A 172 4.89 -3.67 -6.46
C LEU A 172 3.66 -4.42 -5.96
N ALA A 173 3.81 -5.30 -4.96
CA ALA A 173 2.70 -6.00 -4.35
C ALA A 173 1.71 -5.02 -3.71
N LEU A 174 2.19 -3.99 -3.01
CA LEU A 174 1.36 -2.94 -2.43
C LEU A 174 0.58 -2.16 -3.52
N ALA A 175 1.21 -1.85 -4.65
CA ALA A 175 0.55 -1.25 -5.80
C ALA A 175 -0.54 -2.17 -6.38
N VAL A 176 -0.27 -3.46 -6.57
CA VAL A 176 -1.27 -4.43 -7.04
C VAL A 176 -2.43 -4.58 -6.05
N PHE A 177 -2.14 -4.55 -4.75
CA PHE A 177 -3.16 -4.51 -3.70
C PHE A 177 -4.08 -3.30 -3.86
N GLY A 178 -3.54 -2.12 -4.16
CA GLY A 178 -4.33 -0.91 -4.43
C GLY A 178 -5.34 -1.10 -5.57
N ILE A 179 -4.92 -1.68 -6.69
CA ILE A 179 -5.78 -2.01 -7.83
C ILE A 179 -6.89 -3.00 -7.40
N ALA A 180 -6.54 -4.04 -6.63
CA ALA A 180 -7.55 -4.95 -6.11
C ALA A 180 -8.55 -4.21 -5.20
N ASN A 181 -8.06 -3.32 -4.33
CA ASN A 181 -8.87 -2.60 -3.36
C ASN A 181 -9.94 -1.70 -3.99
N VAL A 182 -9.63 -1.00 -5.09
CA VAL A 182 -10.65 -0.20 -5.79
C VAL A 182 -11.76 -1.08 -6.37
N LEU A 183 -11.43 -2.28 -6.85
CA LEU A 183 -12.43 -3.23 -7.34
C LEU A 183 -13.26 -3.83 -6.19
N LEU A 184 -12.62 -4.14 -5.06
CA LEU A 184 -13.31 -4.57 -3.85
C LEU A 184 -14.27 -3.49 -3.34
N GLY A 185 -13.87 -2.22 -3.37
CA GLY A 185 -14.73 -1.09 -3.05
C GLY A 185 -15.94 -1.01 -3.97
N LEU A 186 -15.75 -1.23 -5.27
CA LEU A 186 -16.85 -1.24 -6.24
C LEU A 186 -17.84 -2.39 -5.96
N LEU A 187 -17.35 -3.61 -5.70
CA LEU A 187 -18.18 -4.77 -5.34
C LEU A 187 -18.91 -4.58 -4.00
N ALA A 188 -18.20 -4.08 -2.99
CA ALA A 188 -18.75 -3.76 -1.69
C ALA A 188 -19.88 -2.72 -1.79
N SER A 189 -19.75 -1.76 -2.71
CA SER A 189 -20.79 -0.76 -2.94
C SER A 189 -22.10 -1.39 -3.45
N GLU A 190 -21.97 -2.44 -4.27
CA GLU A 190 -23.08 -3.18 -4.86
C GLU A 190 -23.79 -4.03 -3.82
N LEU A 191 -23.01 -4.82 -3.09
CA LEU A 191 -23.50 -5.79 -2.12
C LEU A 191 -24.32 -5.10 -1.02
N THR A 192 -23.96 -3.86 -0.67
CA THR A 192 -24.50 -3.12 0.47
C THR A 192 -25.58 -2.09 0.09
N VAL A 193 -26.07 -2.07 -1.16
CA VAL A 193 -27.00 -1.02 -1.63
C VAL A 193 -28.37 -1.05 -0.90
N ASP A 194 -28.84 -2.22 -0.47
CA ASP A 194 -30.14 -2.39 0.20
C ASP A 194 -30.07 -2.23 1.73
N LEU A 195 -28.86 -2.11 2.30
CA LEU A 195 -28.69 -1.97 3.75
C LEU A 195 -29.09 -0.57 4.23
N SER A 196 -29.63 -0.44 5.43
CA SER A 196 -29.87 0.87 6.05
C SER A 196 -28.59 1.70 6.11
N ASN A 197 -28.68 3.04 6.03
CA ASN A 197 -27.50 3.91 5.92
C ASN A 197 -26.46 3.69 7.02
N ARG A 198 -26.89 3.45 8.26
CA ARG A 198 -26.00 3.19 9.40
C ARG A 198 -25.25 1.86 9.23
N VAL A 199 -25.98 0.78 8.97
CA VAL A 199 -25.40 -0.57 8.78
C VAL A 199 -24.48 -0.60 7.56
N ARG A 200 -24.90 0.01 6.46
CA ARG A 200 -24.13 0.15 5.22
C ARG A 200 -22.76 0.78 5.46
N ARG A 201 -22.69 1.87 6.24
CA ARG A 201 -21.43 2.57 6.54
C ARG A 201 -20.51 1.68 7.38
N THR A 202 -21.04 1.05 8.43
CA THR A 202 -20.25 0.16 9.31
C THR A 202 -19.70 -1.04 8.54
N VAL A 203 -20.53 -1.71 7.74
CA VAL A 203 -20.11 -2.89 6.95
C VAL A 203 -19.04 -2.51 5.93
N ARG A 204 -19.19 -1.37 5.23
CA ARG A 204 -18.18 -0.87 4.28
C ARG A 204 -16.85 -0.54 4.96
N LEU A 205 -16.89 0.11 6.12
CA LEU A 205 -15.69 0.39 6.90
C LEU A 205 -15.02 -0.92 7.36
N ALA A 206 -15.79 -1.85 7.93
CA ALA A 206 -15.28 -3.14 8.39
C ALA A 206 -14.61 -3.94 7.26
N MET A 207 -15.22 -3.98 6.06
CA MET A 207 -14.64 -4.68 4.91
C MET A 207 -13.32 -4.06 4.44
N GLY A 208 -13.23 -2.73 4.35
CA GLY A 208 -11.99 -2.09 3.92
C GLY A 208 -10.90 -2.10 4.99
N ILE A 209 -11.24 -1.85 6.27
CA ILE A 209 -10.27 -1.79 7.37
C ILE A 209 -9.79 -3.21 7.66
N GLY A 210 -10.72 -4.16 7.78
CA GLY A 210 -10.42 -5.57 8.00
C GLY A 210 -9.58 -6.16 6.87
N GLY A 211 -9.94 -5.90 5.61
CA GLY A 211 -9.15 -6.34 4.46
C GLY A 211 -7.76 -5.71 4.43
N GLY A 212 -7.65 -4.43 4.77
CA GLY A 212 -6.37 -3.73 4.84
C GLY A 212 -5.45 -4.22 5.97
N ILE A 213 -5.99 -4.37 7.19
CA ILE A 213 -5.25 -4.92 8.33
C ILE A 213 -4.81 -6.35 8.03
N ALA A 214 -5.70 -7.19 7.50
CA ALA A 214 -5.37 -8.56 7.15
C ALA A 214 -4.21 -8.60 6.13
N PHE A 215 -4.23 -7.75 5.10
CA PHE A 215 -3.12 -7.63 4.14
C PHE A 215 -1.81 -7.25 4.84
N LEU A 216 -1.81 -6.20 5.68
CA LEU A 216 -0.61 -5.75 6.39
C LEU A 216 -0.05 -6.83 7.34
N VAL A 217 -0.91 -7.50 8.10
CA VAL A 217 -0.52 -8.63 8.94
C VAL A 217 0.06 -9.74 8.09
N GLY A 218 -0.54 -10.03 6.93
CA GLY A 218 -0.01 -10.97 5.96
C GLY A 218 1.39 -10.62 5.50
N VAL A 219 1.65 -9.35 5.15
CA VAL A 219 2.98 -8.86 4.77
C VAL A 219 3.99 -9.05 5.89
N VAL A 220 3.64 -8.70 7.13
CA VAL A 220 4.52 -8.84 8.30
C VAL A 220 4.84 -10.32 8.56
N VAL A 221 3.84 -11.20 8.55
CA VAL A 221 4.00 -12.64 8.82
C VAL A 221 4.78 -13.35 7.70
N ALA A 222 4.57 -12.94 6.45
CA ALA A 222 5.23 -13.50 5.28
C ALA A 222 6.62 -12.90 5.03
N SER A 223 6.96 -11.79 5.70
CA SER A 223 8.26 -11.14 5.57
C SER A 223 9.41 -12.10 5.92
N PRO A 224 10.50 -12.11 5.14
CA PRO A 224 11.69 -12.88 5.46
C PRO A 224 12.50 -12.29 6.62
N VAL A 225 12.16 -11.08 7.10
CA VAL A 225 12.88 -10.37 8.16
C VAL A 225 12.73 -11.04 9.52
N GLU A 226 11.50 -11.33 9.94
CA GLU A 226 11.22 -11.89 11.27
C GLU A 226 11.85 -13.27 11.48
N PRO A 227 11.71 -14.24 10.55
CA PRO A 227 12.39 -15.53 10.67
C PRO A 227 13.91 -15.36 10.69
N PHE A 228 14.47 -14.49 9.83
CA PHE A 228 15.90 -14.22 9.82
C PHE A 228 16.42 -13.70 11.17
N LEU A 229 15.70 -12.77 11.80
CA LEU A 229 16.04 -12.26 13.13
C LEU A 229 15.93 -13.32 14.23
N ARG A 230 14.99 -14.26 14.11
CA ARG A 230 14.72 -15.26 15.14
C ARG A 230 15.66 -16.46 15.10
N ASP A 231 15.91 -17.01 13.92
CA ASP A 231 16.63 -18.28 13.75
C ASP A 231 17.56 -18.32 12.53
N GLY A 232 17.75 -17.19 11.84
CA GLY A 232 18.60 -17.10 10.65
C GLY A 232 17.97 -17.72 9.40
N THR A 233 16.72 -18.18 9.44
CA THR A 233 16.07 -18.79 8.28
C THR A 233 15.75 -17.76 7.20
N MET A 234 16.04 -18.12 5.95
CA MET A 234 15.81 -17.26 4.79
C MET A 234 14.60 -17.74 3.99
N ARG A 235 13.40 -17.26 4.35
CA ARG A 235 12.20 -17.53 3.54
C ARG A 235 12.31 -16.84 2.17
N PRO A 236 11.65 -17.37 1.11
CA PRO A 236 11.69 -16.75 -0.21
C PRO A 236 11.11 -15.33 -0.19
N GLY A 237 11.93 -14.33 -0.49
CA GLY A 237 11.53 -12.92 -0.41
C GLY A 237 10.39 -12.55 -1.35
N ILE A 238 10.41 -13.13 -2.56
CA ILE A 238 9.36 -12.96 -3.57
C ILE A 238 8.03 -13.49 -3.02
N ALA A 239 8.00 -14.72 -2.48
CA ALA A 239 6.79 -15.27 -1.90
C ALA A 239 6.27 -14.41 -0.73
N GLY A 240 7.17 -13.92 0.12
CA GLY A 240 6.84 -13.01 1.22
C GLY A 240 6.15 -11.72 0.79
N ALA A 241 6.49 -11.20 -0.40
CA ALA A 241 5.87 -9.99 -0.95
C ALA A 241 4.51 -10.28 -1.61
N TRP A 242 4.38 -11.38 -2.37
CA TRP A 242 3.19 -11.64 -3.20
C TRP A 242 2.09 -12.45 -2.50
N LEU A 243 2.42 -13.37 -1.58
CA LEU A 243 1.42 -14.20 -0.89
C LEU A 243 0.33 -13.40 -0.16
N PRO A 244 0.60 -12.24 0.47
CA PRO A 244 -0.44 -11.42 1.09
C PRO A 244 -1.55 -10.98 0.13
N LEU A 245 -1.30 -10.95 -1.20
CA LEU A 245 -2.32 -10.65 -2.20
C LEU A 245 -3.41 -11.72 -2.32
N LEU A 246 -3.21 -12.92 -1.76
CA LEU A 246 -4.29 -13.90 -1.66
C LEU A 246 -5.47 -13.36 -0.84
N ILE A 247 -5.23 -12.46 0.12
CA ILE A 247 -6.27 -11.88 0.99
C ILE A 247 -7.30 -11.06 0.19
N PRO A 248 -6.91 -10.00 -0.56
CA PRO A 248 -7.87 -9.24 -1.37
C PRO A 248 -8.48 -10.10 -2.49
N LEU A 249 -7.77 -11.11 -3.01
CA LEU A 249 -8.31 -12.01 -4.03
C LEU A 249 -9.43 -12.88 -3.47
N ILE A 250 -9.20 -13.54 -2.32
CA ILE A 250 -10.22 -14.33 -1.63
C ILE A 250 -11.40 -13.46 -1.24
N GLN A 251 -11.14 -12.26 -0.69
CA GLN A 251 -12.20 -11.29 -0.38
C GLN A 251 -13.02 -10.93 -1.63
N GLY A 252 -12.36 -10.73 -2.77
CA GLY A 252 -13.01 -10.44 -4.04
C GLY A 252 -13.88 -11.58 -4.54
N LEU A 253 -13.41 -12.83 -4.44
CA LEU A 253 -14.18 -14.03 -4.79
C LEU A 253 -15.42 -14.16 -3.90
N VAL A 254 -15.29 -13.97 -2.59
CA VAL A 254 -16.41 -14.00 -1.64
C VAL A 254 -17.43 -12.91 -1.96
N LEU A 255 -16.98 -11.66 -2.15
CA LEU A 255 -17.87 -10.55 -2.49
C LEU A 255 -18.59 -10.80 -3.83
N ARG A 256 -17.87 -11.30 -4.83
CA ARG A 256 -18.43 -11.63 -6.14
C ARG A 256 -19.48 -12.72 -6.03
N TYR A 257 -19.21 -13.78 -5.28
CA TYR A 257 -20.16 -14.85 -5.02
C TYR A 257 -21.45 -14.32 -4.37
N LEU A 258 -21.33 -13.49 -3.31
CA LEU A 258 -22.47 -12.91 -2.61
C LEU A 258 -23.29 -11.97 -3.52
N VAL A 259 -22.63 -11.17 -4.34
CA VAL A 259 -23.29 -10.28 -5.32
C VAL A 259 -24.06 -11.11 -6.36
N THR A 260 -23.44 -12.14 -6.93
CA THR A 260 -24.08 -13.03 -7.92
C THR A 260 -25.28 -13.73 -7.30
N ARG A 261 -25.14 -14.29 -6.09
CA ARG A 261 -26.23 -14.96 -5.38
C ARG A 261 -27.43 -14.04 -5.17
N ARG A 262 -27.21 -12.78 -4.79
CA ARG A 262 -28.29 -11.78 -4.61
C ARG A 262 -28.98 -11.37 -5.92
N ARG A 263 -28.30 -11.45 -7.07
CA ARG A 263 -28.88 -11.08 -8.36
C ARG A 263 -29.75 -12.20 -8.98
N TYR A 264 -29.44 -13.46 -8.67
CA TYR A 264 -30.02 -14.63 -9.35
C TYR A 264 -30.73 -15.63 -8.44
N GLY A 265 -30.69 -15.45 -7.12
CA GLY A 265 -31.42 -16.24 -6.13
C GLY A 265 -32.40 -15.36 -5.37
#